data_AF-A0A2H6JNT1-F1
#
_entry.id   AF-A0A2H6JNT1-F1
#
_cell.length_a   1.000
_cell.length_b   1.000
_cell.length_c   1.000
_cell.angle_alpha   90.00
_cell.angle_beta   90.00
_cell.angle_gamma   90.00
#
_symmetry.space_group_name_H-M   'P 1'
#
loop_
_entity.id
_entity.type
_entity.pdbx_description
1 polymer ?
#
loop_
_entity_poly.entity_id
_entity_poly.type
_entity_poly.pdbx_seq_one_letter_code
_entity_poly.pdbx_strand_id
1 'polypeptide(L)'
;MEIQGRTMFILLSLLILSCAGRVMAGPYLNSVHGNNTIGVNRSTMAAAGYARGNCAHCHEQHASVNGSTPAGGPYPFTLFANNFSGKTTGPYSQTDDFCFYCHIATGAVQSEGGITNRQYSNTFGGYSTDSATDIIEAFNLGSLSYVFGTNTLYSSSHNLYDVWRFAKTKFPFFKDSSNPCVACHNPHLVKQNKAHPSDPTYAAIARPTDHGHLWGDDANERMDKYNTYRSPFFYNSTSTYEPGGVSTRDGSLTPDYVTFCLDCHQYEVPTTQSASKNPNTTPGYLTAINWGPSGDMHGQRTRNFGINGEGSESYTCKGKVIAPYNTTPVASNYVLSCLDCHEPHGSVLAAKPSSYLLRKEINSNMVTGCGPPGEQSFCNQDLCYSCHTNDHAGPNGCLLCHYHGARDEGCGEPRPGPDF
;
A
#
# COMPACT_ATOMS: atom_id res chain seq x y z
N MET A 1 -13.96 -45.30 48.21
CA MET A 1 -14.28 -44.08 47.44
C MET A 1 -13.05 -43.39 46.85
N GLU A 2 -11.86 -43.42 47.47
CA GLU A 2 -10.67 -42.74 46.92
C GLU A 2 -10.10 -43.33 45.62
N ILE A 3 -10.23 -44.65 45.42
CA ILE A 3 -9.62 -45.33 44.26
C ILE A 3 -10.38 -44.98 42.95
N GLN A 4 -11.71 -44.85 43.02
CA GLN A 4 -12.54 -44.52 41.84
C GLN A 4 -12.29 -43.10 41.32
N GLY A 5 -12.03 -42.12 42.20
CA GLY A 5 -11.71 -40.75 41.78
C GLY A 5 -10.39 -40.65 41.01
N ARG A 6 -9.36 -41.41 41.42
CA ARG A 6 -8.05 -41.42 40.75
C ARG A 6 -8.11 -42.08 39.37
N THR A 7 -8.82 -43.21 39.24
CA THR A 7 -8.98 -43.89 37.95
C THR A 7 -9.79 -43.05 36.96
N MET A 8 -10.81 -42.34 37.43
CA MET A 8 -11.62 -41.45 36.59
C MET A 8 -10.83 -40.22 36.12
N PHE A 9 -9.96 -39.65 36.96
CA PHE A 9 -9.07 -38.54 36.59
C PHE A 9 -7.99 -38.97 35.57
N ILE A 10 -7.45 -40.18 35.71
CA ILE A 10 -6.47 -40.74 34.76
C ILE A 10 -7.14 -41.02 33.41
N LEU A 11 -8.35 -41.61 33.41
CA LEU A 11 -9.11 -41.87 32.19
C LEU A 11 -9.55 -40.58 31.48
N LEU A 12 -9.96 -39.54 32.22
CA LEU A 12 -10.30 -38.24 31.65
C LEU A 12 -9.08 -37.55 31.04
N SER A 13 -7.93 -37.59 31.73
CA SER A 13 -6.65 -37.07 31.20
C SER A 13 -6.22 -37.81 29.93
N LEU A 14 -6.29 -39.15 29.92
CA LEU A 14 -6.00 -39.97 28.74
C LEU A 14 -6.98 -39.70 27.59
N LEU A 15 -8.25 -39.42 27.89
CA LEU A 15 -9.26 -39.06 26.89
C LEU A 15 -8.93 -37.70 26.24
N ILE A 16 -8.56 -36.69 27.05
CA ILE A 16 -8.14 -35.37 26.56
C ILE A 16 -6.85 -35.45 25.71
N LEU A 17 -5.89 -36.30 26.11
CA LEU A 17 -4.66 -36.58 25.34
C LEU A 17 -4.93 -37.38 24.05
N SER A 18 -5.96 -38.24 24.04
CA SER A 18 -6.37 -39.01 22.84
C SER A 18 -7.20 -38.21 21.85
N CYS A 19 -7.84 -37.12 22.30
CA CYS A 19 -8.42 -36.08 21.46
C CYS A 19 -7.35 -35.08 21.03
N ALA A 20 -6.24 -35.57 20.48
CA ALA A 20 -5.34 -34.77 19.66
C ALA A 20 -6.05 -34.40 18.35
N GLY A 21 -7.09 -33.56 18.45
CA GLY A 21 -7.47 -32.72 17.33
C GLY A 21 -6.19 -32.04 16.91
N ARG A 22 -5.74 -32.25 15.68
CA ARG A 22 -4.66 -31.45 15.13
C ARG A 22 -5.11 -30.01 15.31
N VAL A 23 -4.48 -29.27 16.22
CA VAL A 23 -4.58 -27.81 16.24
C VAL A 23 -3.84 -27.40 14.97
N MET A 24 -4.52 -27.54 13.83
CA MET A 24 -4.01 -27.06 12.58
C MET A 24 -4.03 -25.55 12.76
N ALA A 25 -2.84 -24.97 12.82
CA ALA A 25 -2.67 -23.53 12.69
C ALA A 25 -3.23 -23.00 11.35
N GLY A 26 -3.81 -23.87 10.51
CA GLY A 26 -4.64 -23.51 9.38
C GLY A 26 -3.81 -22.77 8.33
N PRO A 27 -4.37 -21.71 7.72
CA PRO A 27 -3.65 -20.88 6.75
C PRO A 27 -2.34 -20.27 7.28
N TYR A 28 -2.16 -20.13 8.59
CA TYR A 28 -0.99 -19.48 9.19
C TYR A 28 0.33 -20.19 8.84
N LEU A 29 0.38 -21.53 8.86
CA LEU A 29 1.61 -22.25 8.51
C LEU A 29 2.00 -22.07 7.03
N ASN A 30 1.04 -21.66 6.21
CA ASN A 30 1.28 -21.33 4.82
C ASN A 30 1.65 -19.86 4.63
N SER A 31 1.45 -18.98 5.62
CA SER A 31 1.84 -17.57 5.55
C SER A 31 3.35 -17.42 5.68
N VAL A 32 3.89 -16.28 5.23
CA VAL A 32 5.31 -15.97 5.44
C VAL A 32 5.62 -15.93 6.92
N HIS A 33 4.73 -15.41 7.78
CA HIS A 33 4.98 -15.29 9.22
C HIS A 33 4.97 -16.63 9.94
N GLY A 34 4.09 -17.56 9.57
CA GLY A 34 3.99 -18.88 10.20
C GLY A 34 4.89 -19.95 9.57
N ASN A 35 5.64 -19.60 8.53
CA ASN A 35 6.53 -20.53 7.85
C ASN A 35 7.72 -20.95 8.75
N ASN A 36 8.01 -22.24 8.82
CA ASN A 36 9.09 -22.78 9.65
C ASN A 36 10.51 -22.47 9.14
N THR A 37 10.64 -22.00 7.90
CA THR A 37 11.91 -21.73 7.22
C THR A 37 12.17 -20.23 7.09
N ILE A 38 11.16 -19.42 6.79
CA ILE A 38 11.32 -17.97 6.54
C ILE A 38 10.47 -17.08 7.46
N GLY A 39 9.70 -17.68 8.37
CA GLY A 39 8.79 -16.95 9.24
C GLY A 39 9.43 -16.27 10.43
N VAL A 40 8.58 -15.66 11.26
CA VAL A 40 9.02 -14.80 12.35
C VAL A 40 9.85 -15.63 13.31
N ASN A 41 11.03 -15.10 13.66
CA ASN A 41 11.93 -15.72 14.62
C ASN A 41 12.49 -14.67 15.57
N ARG A 42 11.72 -14.34 16.61
CA ARG A 42 12.13 -13.42 17.67
C ARG A 42 13.15 -14.09 18.58
N SER A 43 14.31 -13.46 18.79
CA SER A 43 15.45 -14.04 19.53
C SER A 43 15.06 -14.57 20.91
N THR A 44 14.24 -13.82 21.65
CA THR A 44 13.74 -14.21 22.98
C THR A 44 12.96 -15.52 22.96
N MET A 45 12.16 -15.74 21.92
CA MET A 45 11.30 -16.93 21.80
C MET A 45 12.08 -18.13 21.29
N ALA A 46 13.01 -17.91 20.34
CA ALA A 46 13.94 -18.93 19.91
C ALA A 46 14.77 -19.46 21.10
N ALA A 47 15.28 -18.56 21.96
CA ALA A 47 16.01 -18.92 23.17
C ALA A 47 15.15 -19.66 24.20
N ALA A 48 13.84 -19.40 24.23
CA ALA A 48 12.87 -20.12 25.05
C ALA A 48 12.41 -21.46 24.42
N GLY A 49 12.96 -21.86 23.27
CA GLY A 49 12.70 -23.14 22.63
C GLY A 49 11.54 -23.16 21.63
N TYR A 50 10.94 -22.00 21.31
CA TYR A 50 9.88 -21.93 20.30
C TYR A 50 10.46 -21.98 18.89
N ALA A 51 9.93 -22.89 18.07
CA ALA A 51 10.32 -23.01 16.66
C ALA A 51 10.00 -21.73 15.87
N ARG A 52 10.79 -21.44 14.82
CA ARG A 52 10.50 -20.36 13.86
C ARG A 52 9.06 -20.48 13.33
N GLY A 53 8.39 -19.35 13.16
CA GLY A 53 7.02 -19.29 12.67
C GLY A 53 5.96 -19.75 13.69
N ASN A 54 6.33 -20.15 14.90
CA ASN A 54 5.36 -20.40 15.97
C ASN A 54 4.61 -19.11 16.38
N CYS A 55 3.31 -19.21 16.68
CA CYS A 55 2.49 -18.07 17.11
C CYS A 55 3.09 -17.29 18.30
N ALA A 56 3.88 -17.97 19.15
CA ALA A 56 4.54 -17.40 20.31
C ALA A 56 5.56 -16.28 19.96
N HIS A 57 6.02 -16.22 18.71
CA HIS A 57 6.85 -15.14 18.22
C HIS A 57 6.12 -13.79 18.22
N CYS A 58 4.80 -13.79 18.06
CA CYS A 58 3.95 -12.60 18.08
C CYS A 58 3.08 -12.53 19.34
N HIS A 59 2.60 -13.68 19.82
CA HIS A 59 1.63 -13.82 20.91
C HIS A 59 2.25 -14.45 22.16
N GLU A 60 2.44 -13.68 23.22
CA GLU A 60 2.86 -14.21 24.52
C GLU A 60 1.64 -14.67 25.31
N GLN A 61 1.27 -15.94 25.14
CA GLN A 61 -0.05 -16.48 25.54
C GLN A 61 -0.39 -16.43 27.04
N HIS A 62 0.53 -16.07 27.93
CA HIS A 62 0.25 -15.75 29.33
C HIS A 62 0.79 -14.37 29.75
N ALA A 63 0.97 -13.48 28.76
CA ALA A 63 1.71 -12.22 28.88
C ALA A 63 3.01 -12.40 29.67
N SER A 64 3.69 -13.53 29.46
CA SER A 64 4.98 -13.80 30.07
C SER A 64 5.75 -14.88 29.32
N VAL A 65 7.07 -14.71 29.33
CA VAL A 65 8.05 -15.69 28.86
C VAL A 65 9.00 -15.96 30.01
N ASN A 66 9.12 -17.23 30.43
CA ASN A 66 9.95 -17.63 31.59
C ASN A 66 9.64 -16.82 32.88
N GLY A 67 8.37 -16.49 33.12
CA GLY A 67 7.94 -15.73 34.30
C GLY A 67 8.17 -14.22 34.22
N SER A 68 8.73 -13.71 33.12
CA SER A 68 8.88 -12.27 32.87
C SER A 68 7.75 -11.78 31.97
N THR A 69 7.00 -10.76 32.41
CA THR A 69 5.93 -10.15 31.62
C THR A 69 6.49 -9.12 30.62
N PRO A 70 5.84 -8.88 29.46
CA PRO A 70 6.16 -7.74 28.61
C PRO A 70 6.19 -6.44 29.40
N ALA A 71 7.17 -5.59 29.08
CA ALA A 71 7.17 -4.22 29.56
C ALA A 71 5.87 -3.54 29.09
N GLY A 72 5.09 -2.97 30.02
CA GLY A 72 3.78 -2.36 29.75
C GLY A 72 2.56 -3.27 29.97
N GLY A 73 2.77 -4.56 30.30
CA GLY A 73 1.72 -5.47 30.72
C GLY A 73 1.14 -6.33 29.58
N PRO A 74 0.04 -7.07 29.84
CA PRO A 74 -0.64 -7.84 28.80
C PRO A 74 -1.24 -6.92 27.75
N TYR A 75 -0.77 -7.02 26.52
CA TYR A 75 -1.32 -6.26 25.40
C TYR A 75 -2.54 -6.96 24.78
N PRO A 76 -3.46 -6.21 24.13
CA PRO A 76 -4.57 -6.80 23.39
C PRO A 76 -4.12 -7.90 22.45
N PHE A 77 -4.95 -8.95 22.33
CA PHE A 77 -4.64 -10.15 21.54
C PHE A 77 -3.36 -10.87 21.99
N THR A 78 -2.94 -10.69 23.25
CA THR A 78 -1.73 -11.28 23.84
C THR A 78 -0.44 -10.97 23.07
N LEU A 79 -0.39 -9.84 22.36
CA LEU A 79 0.81 -9.43 21.63
C LEU A 79 1.97 -9.13 22.58
N PHE A 80 3.20 -9.26 22.11
CA PHE A 80 4.39 -8.97 22.93
C PHE A 80 4.66 -7.47 23.13
N ALA A 81 4.00 -6.61 22.35
CA ALA A 81 4.12 -5.16 22.42
C ALA A 81 2.78 -4.50 22.13
N ASN A 82 2.68 -3.20 22.42
CA ASN A 82 1.48 -2.43 22.13
C ASN A 82 1.16 -2.46 20.64
N ASN A 83 -0.11 -2.67 20.30
CA ASN A 83 -0.50 -2.88 18.91
C ASN A 83 -0.39 -1.58 18.09
N PHE A 84 -0.94 -0.49 18.60
CA PHE A 84 -0.81 0.86 18.06
C PHE A 84 -0.90 1.88 19.21
N SER A 85 -0.03 2.89 19.24
CA SER A 85 0.00 3.88 20.32
C SER A 85 -1.12 4.92 20.24
N GLY A 86 -1.85 4.98 19.12
CA GLY A 86 -2.83 6.03 18.86
C GLY A 86 -2.20 7.36 18.42
N LYS A 87 -0.89 7.37 18.13
CA LYS A 87 -0.20 8.56 17.65
C LYS A 87 -0.81 9.07 16.36
N THR A 88 -1.13 10.36 16.34
CA THR A 88 -1.98 10.98 15.30
C THR A 88 -1.23 11.40 14.03
N THR A 89 0.08 11.63 14.14
CA THR A 89 0.95 12.05 13.04
C THR A 89 2.37 11.54 13.29
N GLY A 90 3.15 11.36 12.21
CA GLY A 90 4.57 11.05 12.31
C GLY A 90 5.41 12.21 12.86
N PRO A 91 6.72 11.99 13.10
CA PRO A 91 7.42 10.72 12.87
C PRO A 91 7.08 9.68 13.93
N TYR A 92 6.87 8.43 13.53
CA TYR A 92 6.60 7.29 14.40
C TYR A 92 7.87 6.70 15.01
N SER A 93 7.80 6.13 16.20
CA SER A 93 8.84 5.29 16.80
C SER A 93 8.46 3.81 16.70
N GLN A 94 9.42 2.91 16.96
CA GLN A 94 9.15 1.47 17.00
C GLN A 94 8.02 1.08 17.97
N THR A 95 7.86 1.81 19.07
CA THR A 95 6.81 1.57 20.08
C THR A 95 5.41 2.04 19.64
N ASP A 96 5.32 2.79 18.54
CA ASP A 96 4.05 3.33 18.06
C ASP A 96 3.21 2.29 17.31
N ASP A 97 3.84 1.27 16.72
CA ASP A 97 3.18 0.24 15.92
C ASP A 97 3.87 -1.12 16.11
N PHE A 98 3.12 -2.15 16.48
CA PHE A 98 3.63 -3.50 16.71
C PHE A 98 4.44 -4.05 15.52
N CYS A 99 4.02 -3.77 14.29
CA CYS A 99 4.69 -4.26 13.10
C CYS A 99 6.12 -3.71 12.96
N PHE A 100 6.40 -2.53 13.50
CA PHE A 100 7.75 -1.91 13.45
C PHE A 100 8.79 -2.64 14.29
N TYR A 101 8.40 -3.48 15.25
CA TYR A 101 9.37 -4.30 15.98
C TYR A 101 10.08 -5.30 15.07
N CYS A 102 9.45 -5.72 13.97
CA CYS A 102 10.02 -6.65 13.00
C CYS A 102 10.36 -5.98 11.66
N HIS A 103 9.52 -5.05 11.19
CA HIS A 103 9.66 -4.38 9.89
C HIS A 103 10.48 -3.08 9.95
N ILE A 104 11.68 -3.19 10.52
CA ILE A 104 12.68 -2.12 10.59
C ILE A 104 14.04 -2.70 10.17
N ALA A 105 14.88 -1.93 9.49
CA ALA A 105 16.19 -2.38 9.02
C ALA A 105 17.20 -2.57 10.16
N THR A 106 17.15 -1.71 11.19
CA THR A 106 18.05 -1.76 12.36
C THR A 106 17.27 -1.81 13.65
N GLY A 107 17.67 -2.69 14.58
CA GLY A 107 17.00 -2.83 15.89
C GLY A 107 15.72 -3.67 15.84
N ALA A 108 15.53 -4.48 14.80
CA ALA A 108 14.45 -5.46 14.76
C ALA A 108 14.66 -6.54 15.83
N VAL A 109 13.55 -7.08 16.35
CA VAL A 109 13.56 -8.12 17.38
C VAL A 109 13.85 -9.53 16.82
N GLN A 110 13.92 -9.67 15.50
CA GLN A 110 14.21 -10.93 14.83
C GLN A 110 15.69 -11.32 14.97
N SER A 111 15.96 -12.62 15.12
CA SER A 111 17.32 -13.14 15.27
C SER A 111 18.20 -12.99 14.02
N GLU A 112 17.57 -12.85 12.86
CA GLU A 112 18.20 -12.71 11.55
C GLU A 112 18.41 -11.24 11.16
N GLY A 113 18.01 -10.30 12.04
CA GLY A 113 18.08 -8.87 11.79
C GLY A 113 16.82 -8.29 11.14
N GLY A 114 16.96 -7.08 10.61
CA GLY A 114 15.85 -6.30 10.04
C GLY A 114 15.28 -6.84 8.73
N ILE A 115 14.04 -6.46 8.43
CA ILE A 115 13.40 -6.76 7.13
C ILE A 115 13.50 -5.54 6.23
N THR A 116 14.07 -5.72 5.04
CA THR A 116 14.03 -4.71 3.99
C THR A 116 12.70 -4.76 3.23
N ASN A 117 11.90 -3.71 3.37
CA ASN A 117 10.65 -3.46 2.67
C ASN A 117 10.81 -2.25 1.76
N ARG A 118 11.19 -2.50 0.50
CA ARG A 118 11.39 -1.46 -0.49
C ARG A 118 10.07 -1.00 -1.09
N GLN A 119 10.12 0.14 -1.76
CA GLN A 119 8.99 0.73 -2.46
C GLN A 119 8.52 -0.14 -3.65
N TYR A 120 7.31 0.12 -4.13
CA TYR A 120 6.72 -0.59 -5.27
C TYR A 120 7.59 -0.40 -6.53
N SER A 121 8.01 0.83 -6.80
CA SER A 121 8.86 1.16 -7.96
C SER A 121 10.16 0.34 -7.98
N ASN A 122 10.71 -0.04 -6.81
CA ASN A 122 11.89 -0.91 -6.75
C ASN A 122 11.53 -2.39 -6.84
N THR A 123 10.62 -2.84 -5.99
CA THR A 123 10.30 -4.27 -5.84
C THR A 123 9.67 -4.85 -7.11
N PHE A 124 8.78 -4.10 -7.75
CA PHE A 124 8.00 -4.56 -8.90
C PHE A 124 8.38 -3.85 -10.20
N GLY A 125 8.78 -2.58 -10.11
CA GLY A 125 9.21 -1.76 -11.23
C GLY A 125 10.68 -1.90 -11.61
N GLY A 126 11.53 -2.42 -10.72
CA GLY A 126 12.97 -2.62 -11.00
C GLY A 126 13.84 -1.38 -10.82
N TYR A 127 13.26 -0.24 -10.43
CA TYR A 127 14.02 0.96 -10.15
C TYR A 127 14.97 0.74 -8.98
N SER A 128 16.19 1.27 -9.05
CA SER A 128 17.23 0.93 -8.07
C SER A 128 17.34 1.86 -6.87
N THR A 129 16.65 3.02 -6.89
CA THR A 129 16.83 4.06 -5.86
C THR A 129 15.59 4.21 -4.99
N ASP A 130 15.65 3.69 -3.76
CA ASP A 130 14.60 3.85 -2.77
C ASP A 130 14.70 5.19 -2.04
N SER A 131 13.55 5.71 -1.59
CA SER A 131 13.47 6.77 -0.59
C SER A 131 13.30 6.26 0.84
N ALA A 132 12.91 4.98 0.99
CA ALA A 132 12.81 4.26 2.24
C ALA A 132 13.06 2.77 1.98
N THR A 133 13.79 2.11 2.86
CA THR A 133 14.19 0.70 2.69
C THR A 133 13.50 -0.26 3.66
N ASP A 134 12.74 0.27 4.61
CA ASP A 134 11.88 -0.48 5.50
C ASP A 134 10.54 0.24 5.74
N ILE A 135 9.63 -0.39 6.50
CA ILE A 135 8.28 0.14 6.70
C ILE A 135 8.28 1.39 7.59
N ILE A 136 9.06 1.41 8.67
CA ILE A 136 9.08 2.58 9.55
C ILE A 136 9.67 3.81 8.83
N GLU A 137 10.70 3.63 8.00
CA GLU A 137 11.25 4.67 7.11
C GLU A 137 10.20 5.13 6.09
N ALA A 138 9.41 4.22 5.52
CA ALA A 138 8.38 4.58 4.56
C ALA A 138 7.28 5.48 5.17
N PHE A 139 6.99 5.31 6.46
CA PHE A 139 6.10 6.22 7.20
C PHE A 139 6.82 7.43 7.82
N ASN A 140 8.16 7.39 7.91
CA ASN A 140 9.03 8.44 8.42
C ASN A 140 10.05 8.88 7.36
N LEU A 141 9.58 9.60 6.34
CA LEU A 141 10.35 9.99 5.16
C LEU A 141 11.47 11.05 5.42
N GLY A 142 11.89 11.18 6.68
CA GLY A 142 13.08 11.91 7.12
C GLY A 142 12.87 13.40 7.41
N SER A 143 13.91 14.02 8.00
CA SER A 143 14.09 15.48 8.04
C SER A 143 14.71 15.90 6.71
N LEU A 144 13.97 16.59 5.85
CA LEU A 144 14.59 17.19 4.68
C LEU A 144 15.18 18.52 5.08
N SER A 145 16.51 18.58 4.93
CA SER A 145 17.35 19.71 5.27
C SER A 145 16.91 20.98 4.51
N TYR A 146 16.70 22.05 5.28
CA TYR A 146 16.73 23.45 4.87
C TYR A 146 15.66 23.92 3.87
N VAL A 147 14.38 23.83 4.26
CA VAL A 147 13.37 24.79 3.78
C VAL A 147 13.16 25.80 4.91
N PHE A 148 13.78 26.99 4.79
CA PHE A 148 13.73 28.11 5.74
C PHE A 148 14.41 27.93 7.12
N GLY A 149 15.46 27.12 7.22
CA GLY A 149 16.27 27.05 8.45
C GLY A 149 15.64 26.27 9.62
N THR A 150 14.54 25.55 9.39
CA THR A 150 13.94 24.63 10.36
C THR A 150 14.04 23.18 9.87
N ASN A 151 14.52 22.27 10.72
CA ASN A 151 14.48 20.83 10.45
C ASN A 151 13.05 20.31 10.64
N THR A 152 12.22 20.38 9.59
CA THR A 152 10.89 19.78 9.62
C THR A 152 11.00 18.29 9.33
N LEU A 153 10.51 17.46 10.26
CA LEU A 153 10.41 16.02 10.08
C LEU A 153 9.17 15.72 9.22
N TYR A 154 9.38 15.01 8.12
CA TYR A 154 8.32 14.61 7.22
C TYR A 154 7.91 13.17 7.47
N SER A 155 6.62 12.90 7.23
CA SER A 155 6.00 11.59 7.34
C SER A 155 5.17 11.32 6.10
N SER A 156 4.77 10.06 5.93
CA SER A 156 3.89 9.70 4.81
C SER A 156 2.55 10.45 4.87
N SER A 157 2.01 10.76 3.69
CA SER A 157 0.63 11.23 3.56
C SER A 157 -0.40 10.11 3.71
N HIS A 158 0.00 8.84 3.61
CA HIS A 158 -0.82 7.69 4.01
C HIS A 158 -0.72 7.48 5.53
N ASN A 159 -1.21 8.43 6.30
CA ASN A 159 -1.00 8.47 7.74
C ASN A 159 -1.67 7.30 8.47
N LEU A 160 -0.92 6.57 9.31
CA LEU A 160 -1.41 5.37 10.01
C LEU A 160 -2.62 5.66 10.92
N TYR A 161 -2.66 6.83 11.57
CA TYR A 161 -3.82 7.21 12.37
C TYR A 161 -5.09 7.43 11.53
N ASP A 162 -4.96 8.01 10.34
CA ASP A 162 -6.10 8.21 9.43
C ASP A 162 -6.62 6.84 8.94
N VAL A 163 -5.71 5.92 8.61
CA VAL A 163 -6.05 4.53 8.28
C VAL A 163 -6.78 3.84 9.43
N TRP A 164 -6.22 3.90 10.65
CA TRP A 164 -6.85 3.33 11.84
C TRP A 164 -8.25 3.89 12.09
N ARG A 165 -8.39 5.23 12.04
CA ARG A 165 -9.67 5.92 12.28
C ARG A 165 -10.70 5.55 11.24
N PHE A 166 -10.32 5.51 9.97
CA PHE A 166 -11.21 5.13 8.89
C PHE A 166 -11.63 3.66 9.02
N ALA A 167 -10.67 2.74 9.12
CA ALA A 167 -10.89 1.31 9.19
C ALA A 167 -11.80 0.91 10.36
N LYS A 168 -11.57 1.49 11.55
CA LYS A 168 -12.39 1.30 12.74
C LYS A 168 -13.88 1.61 12.51
N THR A 169 -14.19 2.60 11.68
CA THR A 169 -15.58 3.00 11.41
C THR A 169 -16.23 2.22 10.27
N LYS A 170 -15.43 1.58 9.41
CA LYS A 170 -15.89 1.00 8.15
C LYS A 170 -15.91 -0.52 8.15
N PHE A 171 -14.93 -1.16 8.78
CA PHE A 171 -14.73 -2.59 8.64
C PHE A 171 -15.06 -3.34 9.94
N PRO A 172 -16.03 -4.28 9.91
CA PRO A 172 -16.45 -4.98 11.12
C PRO A 172 -15.35 -5.78 11.82
N PHE A 173 -14.34 -6.26 11.09
CA PHE A 173 -13.22 -7.02 11.66
C PHE A 173 -12.26 -6.13 12.45
N PHE A 174 -12.19 -4.83 12.14
CA PHE A 174 -11.24 -3.89 12.71
C PHE A 174 -11.79 -3.32 14.03
N LYS A 175 -10.98 -3.31 15.09
CA LYS A 175 -11.37 -2.91 16.45
C LYS A 175 -10.48 -1.76 16.95
N ASP A 176 -10.86 -1.17 18.07
CA ASP A 176 -10.09 -0.10 18.73
C ASP A 176 -8.64 -0.51 19.01
N SER A 177 -8.44 -1.78 19.36
CA SER A 177 -7.12 -2.36 19.62
C SER A 177 -6.42 -2.89 18.37
N SER A 178 -7.00 -2.75 17.16
CA SER A 178 -6.37 -3.19 15.91
C SER A 178 -5.24 -2.26 15.48
N ASN A 179 -4.29 -2.81 14.75
CA ASN A 179 -3.16 -2.11 14.17
C ASN A 179 -3.53 -1.55 12.78
N PRO A 180 -3.15 -0.32 12.42
CA PRO A 180 -3.47 0.25 11.11
C PRO A 180 -2.93 -0.55 9.93
N CYS A 181 -1.78 -1.21 10.07
CA CYS A 181 -1.24 -2.09 9.03
C CYS A 181 -2.18 -3.26 8.74
N VAL A 182 -2.92 -3.75 9.75
CA VAL A 182 -3.89 -4.83 9.55
C VAL A 182 -5.19 -4.40 8.88
N ALA A 183 -5.36 -3.13 8.53
CA ALA A 183 -6.45 -2.75 7.64
C ALA A 183 -6.25 -3.33 6.23
N CYS A 184 -4.99 -3.44 5.80
CA CYS A 184 -4.58 -3.80 4.44
C CYS A 184 -3.90 -5.18 4.36
N HIS A 185 -3.37 -5.67 5.47
CA HIS A 185 -2.59 -6.90 5.55
C HIS A 185 -3.19 -7.84 6.58
N ASN A 186 -3.30 -9.13 6.26
CA ASN A 186 -3.62 -10.13 7.27
C ASN A 186 -2.34 -10.92 7.62
N PRO A 187 -1.68 -10.65 8.77
CA PRO A 187 -0.42 -11.30 9.13
C PRO A 187 -0.52 -12.83 9.26
N HIS A 188 -1.73 -13.38 9.33
CA HIS A 188 -1.97 -14.82 9.34
C HIS A 188 -2.05 -15.44 7.94
N LEU A 189 -2.04 -14.64 6.87
CA LEU A 189 -2.22 -15.09 5.47
C LEU A 189 -1.09 -14.66 4.54
N VAL A 190 -0.57 -13.43 4.73
CA VAL A 190 0.38 -12.77 3.82
C VAL A 190 1.54 -13.67 3.40
N LYS A 191 1.96 -13.55 2.15
CA LYS A 191 3.06 -14.29 1.53
C LYS A 191 4.19 -13.35 1.12
N GLN A 192 5.34 -13.93 0.76
CA GLN A 192 6.56 -13.17 0.45
C GLN A 192 6.60 -12.66 -1.00
N ASN A 193 5.69 -11.76 -1.38
CA ASN A 193 5.61 -11.20 -2.74
C ASN A 193 6.94 -10.65 -3.29
N LYS A 194 7.78 -10.03 -2.44
CA LYS A 194 9.08 -9.48 -2.84
C LYS A 194 10.00 -10.53 -3.46
N ALA A 195 9.98 -11.77 -2.97
CA ALA A 195 10.81 -12.85 -3.50
C ALA A 195 10.23 -13.42 -4.81
N HIS A 196 8.97 -13.11 -5.11
CA HIS A 196 8.22 -13.62 -6.24
C HIS A 196 7.42 -12.50 -6.92
N PRO A 197 8.10 -11.45 -7.43
CA PRO A 197 7.45 -10.21 -7.84
C PRO A 197 6.43 -10.39 -8.98
N SER A 198 6.60 -11.41 -9.82
CA SER A 198 5.72 -11.74 -10.94
C SER A 198 4.83 -12.96 -10.67
N ASP A 199 4.78 -13.48 -9.44
CA ASP A 199 3.89 -14.58 -9.06
C ASP A 199 2.76 -14.07 -8.14
N PRO A 200 1.54 -13.91 -8.67
CA PRO A 200 0.41 -13.41 -7.89
C PRO A 200 0.01 -14.32 -6.72
N THR A 201 0.38 -15.62 -6.73
CA THR A 201 0.06 -16.55 -5.64
C THR A 201 0.80 -16.25 -4.33
N TYR A 202 1.77 -15.33 -4.37
CA TYR A 202 2.50 -14.82 -3.21
C TYR A 202 1.97 -13.46 -2.74
N ALA A 203 0.67 -13.19 -2.91
CA ALA A 203 0.03 -11.96 -2.46
C ALA A 203 0.33 -11.59 -1.00
N ALA A 204 0.51 -10.29 -0.76
CA ALA A 204 0.81 -9.73 0.56
C ALA A 204 -0.30 -8.85 1.12
N ILE A 205 -1.43 -8.72 0.41
CA ILE A 205 -2.56 -7.90 0.82
C ILE A 205 -3.78 -8.78 1.08
N ALA A 206 -4.63 -8.33 2.00
CA ALA A 206 -5.93 -8.91 2.28
C ALA A 206 -6.95 -7.78 2.15
N ARG A 207 -7.90 -7.94 1.24
CA ARG A 207 -8.85 -6.88 0.93
C ARG A 207 -9.66 -6.49 2.19
N PRO A 208 -9.79 -5.20 2.54
CA PRO A 208 -10.48 -4.82 3.78
C PRO A 208 -11.91 -5.36 3.90
N THR A 209 -12.69 -5.40 2.82
CA THR A 209 -14.04 -5.98 2.86
C THR A 209 -14.09 -7.52 2.85
N ASP A 210 -12.97 -8.18 2.55
CA ASP A 210 -12.81 -9.64 2.57
C ASP A 210 -11.49 -10.06 3.25
N HIS A 211 -11.32 -9.58 4.47
CA HIS A 211 -10.02 -9.64 5.16
C HIS A 211 -9.58 -11.07 5.56
N GLY A 212 -10.46 -12.06 5.36
CA GLY A 212 -10.20 -13.48 5.61
C GLY A 212 -9.44 -14.20 4.50
N HIS A 213 -9.23 -13.53 3.36
CA HIS A 213 -8.55 -14.07 2.18
C HIS A 213 -7.42 -13.15 1.73
N LEU A 214 -6.46 -13.71 0.99
CA LEU A 214 -5.50 -12.89 0.24
C LEU A 214 -6.24 -12.24 -0.94
N TRP A 215 -5.68 -11.15 -1.45
CA TRP A 215 -6.23 -10.45 -2.61
C TRP A 215 -5.21 -10.41 -3.75
N GLY A 216 -5.66 -10.83 -4.92
CA GLY A 216 -4.87 -10.86 -6.16
C GLY A 216 -4.20 -12.21 -6.44
N ASP A 217 -4.28 -13.16 -5.51
CA ASP A 217 -3.81 -14.53 -5.74
C ASP A 217 -4.75 -15.31 -6.67
N ASP A 218 -6.04 -15.01 -6.65
CA ASP A 218 -7.01 -15.58 -7.58
C ASP A 218 -7.06 -14.83 -8.93
N ALA A 219 -7.39 -15.55 -10.00
CA ALA A 219 -7.37 -15.01 -11.37
C ALA A 219 -8.40 -13.91 -11.63
N ASN A 220 -9.54 -13.92 -10.92
CA ASN A 220 -10.60 -12.91 -11.02
C ASN A 220 -10.32 -11.64 -10.19
N GLU A 221 -9.20 -11.60 -9.47
CA GLU A 221 -8.79 -10.50 -8.59
C GLU A 221 -7.60 -9.72 -9.15
N ARG A 222 -7.41 -9.79 -10.48
CA ARG A 222 -6.26 -9.22 -11.19
C ARG A 222 -6.68 -8.17 -12.19
N MET A 223 -5.72 -7.36 -12.61
CA MET A 223 -5.97 -6.22 -13.50
C MET A 223 -6.38 -6.64 -14.93
N ASP A 224 -6.12 -7.88 -15.35
CA ASP A 224 -6.54 -8.41 -16.66
C ASP A 224 -8.06 -8.54 -16.82
N LYS A 225 -8.84 -8.43 -15.73
CA LYS A 225 -10.29 -8.23 -15.83
C LYS A 225 -10.66 -6.96 -16.62
N TYR A 226 -9.76 -5.97 -16.65
CA TYR A 226 -9.89 -4.80 -17.49
C TYR A 226 -9.19 -5.08 -18.83
N ASN A 227 -9.97 -5.41 -19.88
CA ASN A 227 -9.43 -5.67 -21.22
C ASN A 227 -8.64 -4.49 -21.83
N THR A 228 -8.77 -3.30 -21.23
CA THR A 228 -8.08 -2.06 -21.58
C THR A 228 -6.96 -1.70 -20.60
N TYR A 229 -6.56 -2.59 -19.70
CA TYR A 229 -5.39 -2.39 -18.85
C TYR A 229 -4.10 -2.80 -19.59
N ARG A 230 -3.01 -2.13 -19.25
CA ARG A 230 -1.66 -2.41 -19.72
C ARG A 230 -0.71 -2.11 -18.59
N SER A 231 0.16 -3.05 -18.24
CA SER A 231 1.20 -2.79 -17.24
C SER A 231 2.19 -1.71 -17.73
N PRO A 232 2.75 -0.88 -16.83
CA PRO A 232 3.88 -0.03 -17.13
C PRO A 232 5.10 -0.82 -17.62
N PHE A 233 6.04 -0.16 -18.29
CA PHE A 233 7.33 -0.77 -18.57
C PHE A 233 8.11 -0.98 -17.28
N PHE A 234 8.87 -2.08 -17.24
CA PHE A 234 9.90 -2.27 -16.23
C PHE A 234 11.05 -1.27 -16.45
N TYR A 235 11.72 -0.89 -15.38
CA TYR A 235 12.81 0.08 -15.40
C TYR A 235 13.88 -0.27 -16.45
N ASN A 236 14.30 0.75 -17.22
CA ASN A 236 15.25 0.63 -18.34
C ASN A 236 14.83 -0.38 -19.42
N SER A 237 13.52 -0.55 -19.62
CA SER A 237 12.96 -1.42 -20.65
C SER A 237 11.90 -0.72 -21.48
N THR A 238 11.75 -1.22 -22.70
CA THR A 238 10.63 -0.92 -23.61
C THR A 238 9.99 -2.19 -24.16
N SER A 239 10.40 -3.36 -23.66
CA SER A 239 9.98 -4.67 -24.14
C SER A 239 9.54 -5.61 -23.01
N THR A 240 9.84 -5.26 -21.76
CA THR A 240 9.40 -5.95 -20.55
C THR A 240 8.64 -5.00 -19.63
N TYR A 241 7.80 -5.58 -18.78
CA TYR A 241 6.74 -4.89 -18.08
C TYR A 241 6.72 -5.25 -16.60
N GLU A 242 6.00 -4.42 -15.86
CA GLU A 242 5.71 -4.68 -14.45
C GLU A 242 4.59 -5.72 -14.28
N PRO A 243 4.63 -6.49 -13.19
CA PRO A 243 5.72 -6.59 -12.23
C PRO A 243 6.84 -7.55 -12.69
N GLY A 244 8.08 -7.27 -12.26
CA GLY A 244 9.18 -8.23 -12.30
C GLY A 244 9.93 -8.36 -13.63
N GLY A 245 9.69 -7.47 -14.60
CA GLY A 245 10.49 -7.41 -15.82
C GLY A 245 10.21 -8.55 -16.80
N VAL A 246 8.94 -8.94 -16.93
CA VAL A 246 8.49 -10.04 -17.79
C VAL A 246 7.84 -9.53 -19.07
N SER A 247 7.56 -10.41 -20.04
CA SER A 247 6.89 -10.05 -21.30
C SER A 247 5.36 -9.94 -21.19
N THR A 248 4.78 -10.56 -20.15
CA THR A 248 3.36 -10.47 -19.80
C THR A 248 3.02 -9.05 -19.33
N ARG A 249 1.93 -8.50 -19.84
CA ARG A 249 1.61 -7.06 -19.74
C ARG A 249 0.11 -6.74 -19.76
N ASP A 250 -0.71 -7.77 -19.65
CA ASP A 250 -2.17 -7.69 -19.70
C ASP A 250 -2.80 -7.48 -18.32
N GLY A 251 -1.99 -7.49 -17.25
CA GLY A 251 -2.46 -7.37 -15.88
C GLY A 251 -2.68 -8.70 -15.16
N SER A 252 -2.49 -9.84 -15.82
CA SER A 252 -2.69 -11.18 -15.24
C SER A 252 -1.71 -11.53 -14.11
N LEU A 253 -0.70 -10.69 -13.88
CA LEU A 253 0.29 -10.81 -12.79
C LEU A 253 0.17 -9.65 -11.78
N THR A 254 -0.77 -8.73 -11.96
CA THR A 254 -0.96 -7.55 -11.12
C THR A 254 -2.26 -7.70 -10.35
N PRO A 255 -2.23 -7.70 -9.00
CA PRO A 255 -3.44 -7.62 -8.21
C PRO A 255 -4.29 -6.43 -8.63
N ASP A 256 -5.61 -6.59 -8.54
CA ASP A 256 -6.56 -5.53 -8.78
C ASP A 256 -6.52 -4.51 -7.63
N TYR A 257 -5.51 -3.65 -7.67
CA TYR A 257 -5.32 -2.59 -6.68
C TYR A 257 -6.43 -1.54 -6.76
N VAL A 258 -7.16 -1.44 -7.88
CA VAL A 258 -8.32 -0.56 -7.98
C VAL A 258 -9.39 -1.00 -6.99
N THR A 259 -9.85 -2.25 -7.08
CA THR A 259 -10.87 -2.76 -6.16
C THR A 259 -10.40 -2.74 -4.71
N PHE A 260 -9.13 -3.09 -4.48
CA PHE A 260 -8.53 -3.06 -3.14
C PHE A 260 -8.52 -1.64 -2.53
N CYS A 261 -8.00 -0.65 -3.26
CA CYS A 261 -7.90 0.73 -2.76
C CYS A 261 -9.29 1.37 -2.59
N LEU A 262 -10.25 1.04 -3.47
CA LEU A 262 -11.59 1.61 -3.41
C LEU A 262 -12.41 1.14 -2.20
N ASP A 263 -12.03 0.07 -1.50
CA ASP A 263 -12.64 -0.24 -0.19
C ASP A 263 -12.57 0.94 0.80
N CYS A 264 -11.54 1.79 0.64
CA CYS A 264 -11.38 3.03 1.41
C CYS A 264 -11.64 4.29 0.56
N HIS A 265 -11.03 4.36 -0.62
CA HIS A 265 -10.95 5.60 -1.40
C HIS A 265 -12.20 5.91 -2.24
N GLN A 266 -13.21 5.03 -2.29
CA GLN A 266 -14.50 5.37 -2.90
C GLN A 266 -15.32 6.38 -2.07
N TYR A 267 -14.87 6.70 -0.86
CA TYR A 267 -15.48 7.65 0.05
C TYR A 267 -14.58 8.86 0.24
N GLU A 268 -15.15 9.97 0.71
CA GLU A 268 -14.32 11.03 1.27
C GLU A 268 -13.67 10.54 2.57
N VAL A 269 -12.36 10.65 2.67
CA VAL A 269 -11.58 10.14 3.81
C VAL A 269 -11.06 11.33 4.62
N PRO A 270 -11.43 11.49 5.91
CA PRO A 270 -10.87 12.55 6.72
C PRO A 270 -9.38 12.31 6.93
N THR A 271 -8.58 13.35 6.77
CA THR A 271 -7.12 13.28 6.92
C THR A 271 -6.58 14.31 7.91
N THR A 272 -5.55 13.93 8.67
CA THR A 272 -4.74 14.85 9.48
C THR A 272 -3.55 15.43 8.72
N GLN A 273 -3.36 15.02 7.46
CA GLN A 273 -2.28 15.46 6.57
C GLN A 273 -2.83 16.45 5.50
N SER A 274 -2.33 16.35 4.27
CA SER A 274 -2.77 17.21 3.16
C SER A 274 -4.17 16.81 2.67
N ALA A 275 -5.14 17.72 2.81
CA ALA A 275 -6.48 17.55 2.28
C ALA A 275 -6.52 17.75 0.74
N SER A 276 -7.63 17.32 0.13
CA SER A 276 -7.87 17.54 -1.30
C SER A 276 -7.94 19.01 -1.66
N LYS A 277 -7.48 19.33 -2.87
CA LYS A 277 -7.69 20.65 -3.51
C LYS A 277 -8.97 20.73 -4.33
N ASN A 278 -9.73 19.64 -4.44
CA ASN A 278 -11.01 19.65 -5.13
C ASN A 278 -11.99 20.57 -4.37
N PRO A 279 -12.52 21.64 -4.99
CA PRO A 279 -13.44 22.56 -4.32
C PRO A 279 -14.75 21.90 -3.87
N ASN A 280 -15.11 20.76 -4.46
CA ASN A 280 -16.31 20.00 -4.12
C ASN A 280 -16.08 18.97 -3.01
N THR A 281 -14.87 18.87 -2.47
CA THR A 281 -14.56 17.95 -1.37
C THR A 281 -14.62 18.65 -0.03
N THR A 282 -15.17 17.96 0.97
CA THR A 282 -15.26 18.49 2.33
C THR A 282 -13.88 18.95 2.83
N PRO A 283 -13.72 20.17 3.36
CA PRO A 283 -12.45 20.64 3.90
C PRO A 283 -11.89 19.67 4.96
N GLY A 284 -10.61 19.30 4.83
CA GLY A 284 -9.97 18.30 5.70
C GLY A 284 -10.16 16.84 5.26
N TYR A 285 -10.74 16.61 4.07
CA TYR A 285 -10.94 15.27 3.51
C TYR A 285 -10.16 15.09 2.20
N LEU A 286 -9.86 13.83 1.91
CA LEU A 286 -9.45 13.38 0.58
C LEU A 286 -10.70 13.19 -0.29
N THR A 287 -10.58 13.47 -1.59
CA THR A 287 -11.69 13.30 -2.54
C THR A 287 -12.01 11.82 -2.75
N ALA A 288 -13.30 11.50 -2.79
CA ALA A 288 -13.79 10.19 -3.20
C ALA A 288 -13.42 9.90 -4.67
N ILE A 289 -12.87 8.72 -4.93
CA ILE A 289 -12.49 8.25 -6.26
C ILE A 289 -13.66 7.48 -6.89
N ASN A 290 -13.95 7.76 -8.17
CA ASN A 290 -14.95 7.01 -8.93
C ASN A 290 -14.29 6.36 -10.14
N TRP A 291 -13.93 5.08 -10.02
CA TRP A 291 -13.30 4.34 -11.11
C TRP A 291 -14.27 3.79 -12.17
N GLY A 292 -15.55 4.16 -12.06
CA GLY A 292 -16.61 3.75 -12.99
C GLY A 292 -16.68 4.58 -14.27
N PRO A 293 -17.58 4.23 -15.20
CA PRO A 293 -17.69 4.88 -16.52
C PRO A 293 -18.04 6.39 -16.49
N SER A 294 -18.55 6.89 -15.37
CA SER A 294 -18.91 8.31 -15.18
C SER A 294 -17.91 9.09 -14.33
N GLY A 295 -16.79 8.48 -13.94
CA GLY A 295 -15.85 9.06 -12.98
C GLY A 295 -14.51 9.49 -13.59
N ASP A 296 -13.44 8.82 -13.17
CA ASP A 296 -12.05 9.15 -13.49
C ASP A 296 -11.62 8.69 -14.88
N MET A 297 -10.87 9.54 -15.60
CA MET A 297 -10.38 9.28 -16.98
C MET A 297 -9.32 8.18 -17.08
N HIS A 298 -8.56 7.94 -16.01
CA HIS A 298 -7.66 6.78 -15.91
C HIS A 298 -8.37 5.54 -15.33
N GLY A 299 -9.66 5.70 -14.97
CA GLY A 299 -10.57 4.60 -14.68
C GLY A 299 -11.38 4.20 -15.91
N GLN A 300 -12.64 3.78 -15.70
CA GLN A 300 -13.46 3.28 -16.80
C GLN A 300 -14.13 4.38 -17.63
N ARG A 301 -14.00 5.66 -17.26
CA ARG A 301 -14.56 6.76 -18.06
C ARG A 301 -13.88 6.80 -19.41
N THR A 302 -14.69 7.00 -20.46
CA THR A 302 -14.15 7.19 -21.81
C THR A 302 -13.42 8.52 -21.88
N ARG A 303 -12.17 8.48 -22.32
CA ARG A 303 -11.39 9.69 -22.60
C ARG A 303 -12.06 10.61 -23.62
N ASN A 304 -11.78 11.90 -23.50
CA ASN A 304 -12.35 12.94 -24.38
C ASN A 304 -11.71 12.96 -25.78
N PHE A 305 -10.44 12.55 -25.89
CA PHE A 305 -9.65 12.66 -27.12
C PHE A 305 -9.08 11.31 -27.54
N GLY A 306 -8.76 11.16 -28.83
CA GLY A 306 -8.07 10.02 -29.39
C GLY A 306 -6.62 9.90 -28.90
N ILE A 307 -6.01 8.75 -29.19
CA ILE A 307 -4.65 8.42 -28.73
C ILE A 307 -3.59 9.41 -29.26
N ASN A 308 -3.78 9.94 -30.46
CA ASN A 308 -2.88 10.94 -31.05
C ASN A 308 -3.42 12.37 -30.89
N GLY A 309 -4.41 12.56 -30.01
CA GLY A 309 -5.07 13.84 -29.78
C GLY A 309 -6.23 14.11 -30.75
N GLU A 310 -6.74 13.12 -31.47
CA GLU A 310 -7.90 13.31 -32.35
C GLU A 310 -9.13 13.81 -31.55
N GLY A 311 -9.89 14.75 -32.09
CA GLY A 311 -11.00 15.40 -31.37
C GLY A 311 -10.59 16.63 -30.54
N SER A 312 -9.27 16.92 -30.44
CA SER A 312 -8.76 18.13 -29.78
C SER A 312 -8.61 19.33 -30.74
N GLU A 313 -9.08 19.25 -31.99
CA GLU A 313 -8.75 20.22 -33.05
C GLU A 313 -9.26 21.63 -32.77
N SER A 314 -10.37 21.75 -32.02
CA SER A 314 -10.95 23.04 -31.61
C SER A 314 -10.37 23.58 -30.30
N TYR A 315 -9.42 22.86 -29.71
CA TYR A 315 -8.85 23.18 -28.42
C TYR A 315 -7.39 23.62 -28.53
N THR A 316 -6.99 24.48 -27.59
CA THR A 316 -5.59 24.90 -27.40
C THR A 316 -4.74 23.80 -26.78
N CYS A 317 -5.37 22.80 -26.16
CA CYS A 317 -4.67 21.67 -25.59
C CYS A 317 -4.51 20.51 -26.55
N LYS A 318 -3.26 20.13 -26.82
CA LYS A 318 -2.93 18.95 -27.62
C LYS A 318 -1.99 18.05 -26.83
N GLY A 319 -2.15 16.76 -27.02
CA GLY A 319 -1.34 15.76 -26.35
C GLY A 319 -1.61 14.40 -26.95
N LYS A 320 -0.64 13.51 -26.82
CA LYS A 320 -0.74 12.12 -27.27
C LYS A 320 -0.45 11.21 -26.10
N VAL A 321 -1.10 10.07 -26.07
CA VAL A 321 -0.69 8.98 -25.19
C VAL A 321 0.52 8.30 -25.82
N ILE A 322 1.55 7.99 -25.02
CA ILE A 322 2.76 7.31 -25.48
C ILE A 322 2.81 5.85 -24.99
N ALA A 323 3.82 5.12 -25.46
CA ALA A 323 4.03 3.73 -25.07
C ALA A 323 4.21 3.60 -23.53
N PRO A 324 3.71 2.52 -22.91
CA PRO A 324 3.10 1.34 -23.53
C PRO A 324 1.61 1.46 -23.87
N TYR A 325 1.00 2.60 -23.55
CA TYR A 325 -0.46 2.80 -23.62
C TYR A 325 -0.95 3.23 -25.00
N ASN A 326 -0.06 3.47 -25.96
CA ASN A 326 -0.38 3.90 -27.32
C ASN A 326 -0.65 2.75 -28.32
N THR A 327 -0.86 1.53 -27.83
CA THR A 327 -1.01 0.32 -28.65
C THR A 327 -2.27 -0.46 -28.31
N THR A 328 -2.77 -1.28 -29.24
CA THR A 328 -3.93 -2.17 -29.01
C THR A 328 -3.64 -3.17 -27.86
N PRO A 329 -4.62 -3.50 -27.00
CA PRO A 329 -6.04 -3.11 -27.02
C PRO A 329 -6.36 -1.78 -26.34
N VAL A 330 -5.38 -1.16 -25.68
CA VAL A 330 -5.54 0.04 -24.85
C VAL A 330 -5.62 1.33 -25.67
N ALA A 331 -5.53 1.21 -26.99
CA ALA A 331 -5.48 2.33 -27.90
C ALA A 331 -6.77 3.17 -27.97
N SER A 332 -7.93 2.67 -27.52
CA SER A 332 -9.23 3.37 -27.54
C SER A 332 -9.64 4.00 -26.19
N ASN A 333 -9.21 3.38 -25.09
CA ASN A 333 -9.26 3.86 -23.72
C ASN A 333 -8.30 2.99 -22.91
N TYR A 334 -7.76 3.49 -21.80
CA TYR A 334 -6.95 2.65 -20.91
C TYR A 334 -7.33 2.85 -19.46
N VAL A 335 -7.39 1.73 -18.74
CA VAL A 335 -7.57 1.71 -17.29
C VAL A 335 -6.18 1.53 -16.68
N LEU A 336 -5.87 2.30 -15.65
CA LEU A 336 -4.66 2.11 -14.84
C LEU A 336 -4.98 1.36 -13.54
N SER A 337 -3.94 0.77 -12.97
CA SER A 337 -3.91 0.36 -11.57
C SER A 337 -3.55 1.57 -10.70
N CYS A 338 -4.03 1.60 -9.45
CA CYS A 338 -3.64 2.66 -8.52
C CYS A 338 -2.11 2.72 -8.31
N LEU A 339 -1.45 1.56 -8.30
CA LEU A 339 0.01 1.49 -8.11
C LEU A 339 0.82 1.69 -9.41
N ASP A 340 0.17 2.00 -10.54
CA ASP A 340 0.89 2.49 -11.71
C ASP A 340 1.42 3.90 -11.48
N CYS A 341 0.77 4.68 -10.60
CA CYS A 341 1.15 6.06 -10.29
C CYS A 341 1.51 6.30 -8.82
N HIS A 342 1.02 5.46 -7.90
CA HIS A 342 1.17 5.67 -6.47
C HIS A 342 2.05 4.60 -5.79
N GLU A 343 2.84 5.03 -4.81
CA GLU A 343 3.44 4.20 -3.79
C GLU A 343 2.42 3.97 -2.66
N PRO A 344 2.29 2.74 -2.13
CA PRO A 344 1.25 2.43 -1.16
C PRO A 344 1.56 2.95 0.26
N HIS A 345 2.83 3.18 0.59
CA HIS A 345 3.25 3.53 1.95
C HIS A 345 3.77 4.96 2.05
N GLY A 346 4.75 5.34 1.24
CA GLY A 346 5.38 6.66 1.29
C GLY A 346 6.33 6.84 0.12
N SER A 347 6.54 8.08 -0.32
CA SER A 347 7.48 8.38 -1.40
C SER A 347 8.09 9.77 -1.30
N VAL A 348 9.31 9.91 -1.85
CA VAL A 348 10.04 11.17 -1.92
C VAL A 348 10.38 11.49 -3.38
N LEU A 349 9.99 12.68 -3.84
CA LEU A 349 10.29 13.26 -5.14
C LEU A 349 11.16 14.52 -4.96
N ALA A 350 12.28 14.64 -5.67
CA ALA A 350 13.28 15.72 -5.50
C ALA A 350 13.49 16.19 -4.06
N ALA A 351 13.82 15.24 -3.18
CA ALA A 351 14.08 15.51 -1.77
C ALA A 351 12.90 16.20 -1.05
N LYS A 352 11.65 15.91 -1.46
CA LYS A 352 10.41 16.28 -0.79
C LYS A 352 9.47 15.08 -0.72
N PRO A 353 8.72 14.87 0.38
CA PRO A 353 7.74 13.81 0.43
C PRO A 353 6.61 14.14 -0.54
N SER A 354 6.12 13.13 -1.27
CA SER A 354 4.96 13.33 -2.13
C SER A 354 3.69 13.34 -1.29
N SER A 355 2.93 14.44 -1.36
CA SER A 355 1.61 14.54 -0.71
C SER A 355 0.58 13.58 -1.32
N TYR A 356 0.83 13.10 -2.54
CA TYR A 356 -0.02 12.15 -3.25
C TYR A 356 0.63 10.77 -3.36
N LEU A 357 1.73 10.52 -2.64
CA LEU A 357 2.46 9.25 -2.68
C LEU A 357 2.88 8.85 -4.10
N LEU A 358 3.21 9.80 -4.97
CA LEU A 358 3.53 9.48 -6.36
C LEU A 358 4.78 8.62 -6.47
N ARG A 359 4.80 7.72 -7.44
CA ARG A 359 5.96 6.89 -7.78
C ARG A 359 7.11 7.74 -8.29
N LYS A 360 8.33 7.27 -7.99
CA LYS A 360 9.58 7.94 -8.36
C LYS A 360 10.01 7.63 -9.80
N GLU A 361 9.50 6.55 -10.37
CA GLU A 361 9.80 6.13 -11.73
C GLU A 361 8.60 5.40 -12.34
N ILE A 362 8.27 5.78 -13.57
CA ILE A 362 7.23 5.17 -14.42
C ILE A 362 7.71 5.24 -15.87
N ASN A 363 7.65 4.12 -16.59
CA ASN A 363 7.97 4.03 -18.03
C ASN A 363 9.35 4.56 -18.43
N SER A 364 10.38 4.25 -17.64
CA SER A 364 11.74 4.76 -17.75
C SER A 364 11.87 6.28 -17.62
N ASN A 365 10.84 6.94 -17.11
CA ASN A 365 10.87 8.36 -16.79
C ASN A 365 10.90 8.56 -15.27
N MET A 366 11.93 9.26 -14.82
CA MET A 366 12.13 9.58 -13.41
C MET A 366 11.29 10.79 -13.03
N VAL A 367 10.48 10.64 -11.98
CA VAL A 367 9.60 11.70 -11.48
C VAL A 367 10.39 12.50 -10.43
N THR A 368 11.15 13.48 -10.89
CA THR A 368 11.90 14.39 -9.99
C THR A 368 11.21 15.71 -9.72
N GLY A 369 10.10 16.02 -10.36
CA GLY A 369 9.18 17.02 -9.83
C GLY A 369 9.72 18.44 -9.81
N CYS A 370 10.51 18.82 -10.80
CA CYS A 370 10.70 20.24 -11.10
C CYS A 370 10.67 20.36 -12.62
N GLY A 371 9.57 20.92 -13.14
CA GLY A 371 9.66 21.64 -14.41
C GLY A 371 10.74 22.75 -14.33
N PRO A 372 11.08 23.38 -15.45
CA PRO A 372 12.17 24.36 -15.51
C PRO A 372 12.02 25.47 -14.44
N PRO A 373 13.14 26.02 -13.95
CA PRO A 373 13.16 26.95 -12.82
C PRO A 373 12.30 28.21 -13.09
N GLY A 374 11.29 28.44 -12.25
CA GLY A 374 10.39 29.60 -12.34
C GLY A 374 8.99 29.37 -11.78
N GLU A 375 8.54 28.11 -11.71
CA GLU A 375 7.16 27.77 -11.29
C GLU A 375 7.14 27.18 -9.87
N GLN A 376 6.99 28.04 -8.85
CA GLN A 376 7.04 27.64 -7.43
C GLN A 376 5.80 26.87 -6.93
N SER A 377 5.10 26.06 -7.74
CA SER A 377 3.86 25.41 -7.26
C SER A 377 3.52 24.01 -7.73
N PHE A 378 4.23 23.33 -8.66
CA PHE A 378 3.82 21.97 -9.07
C PHE A 378 4.98 21.02 -9.39
N CYS A 379 5.32 20.15 -8.43
CA CYS A 379 6.36 19.13 -8.54
C CYS A 379 5.92 17.82 -9.23
N ASN A 380 4.87 17.82 -10.05
CA ASN A 380 4.22 16.57 -10.50
C ASN A 380 3.98 16.51 -12.03
N GLN A 381 4.48 17.47 -12.81
CA GLN A 381 4.31 17.45 -14.28
C GLN A 381 5.06 16.27 -14.92
N ASP A 382 6.26 15.96 -14.43
CA ASP A 382 7.09 14.85 -14.92
C ASP A 382 6.37 13.50 -14.83
N LEU A 383 5.51 13.30 -13.83
CA LEU A 383 4.67 12.10 -13.70
C LEU A 383 3.80 11.91 -14.94
N CYS A 384 3.10 12.97 -15.37
CA CYS A 384 2.21 12.92 -16.52
C CYS A 384 2.99 12.66 -17.81
N TYR A 385 4.21 13.19 -17.91
CA TYR A 385 5.10 12.97 -19.06
C TYR A 385 5.64 11.54 -19.18
N SER A 386 5.51 10.71 -18.14
CA SER A 386 5.75 9.27 -18.25
C SER A 386 4.77 8.56 -19.19
N CYS A 387 3.62 9.17 -19.50
CA CYS A 387 2.52 8.54 -20.25
C CYS A 387 1.93 9.43 -21.36
N HIS A 388 2.17 10.73 -21.31
CA HIS A 388 1.62 11.69 -22.26
C HIS A 388 2.71 12.59 -22.86
N THR A 389 2.58 12.91 -24.15
CA THR A 389 3.14 14.16 -24.68
C THR A 389 2.15 15.29 -24.42
N ASN A 390 2.62 16.51 -24.21
CA ASN A 390 1.75 17.67 -24.02
C ASN A 390 2.22 18.87 -24.85
N ASP A 391 1.28 19.64 -25.35
CA ASP A 391 1.44 20.90 -26.09
C ASP A 391 0.77 22.08 -25.35
N HIS A 392 0.21 21.85 -24.15
CA HIS A 392 -0.28 22.92 -23.28
C HIS A 392 0.09 22.66 -21.81
N ALA A 393 1.13 23.34 -21.34
CA ALA A 393 1.27 23.59 -19.92
C ALA A 393 0.81 25.03 -19.72
N GLY A 394 -0.44 25.22 -19.31
CA GLY A 394 -0.75 26.47 -18.60
C GLY A 394 0.23 26.60 -17.42
N PRO A 395 0.54 27.82 -16.94
CA PRO A 395 1.52 28.06 -15.87
C PRO A 395 1.19 27.37 -14.54
N ASN A 396 0.06 26.65 -14.47
CA ASN A 396 -0.50 26.03 -13.29
C ASN A 396 -0.35 24.49 -13.24
N GLY A 397 0.27 23.86 -14.24
CA GLY A 397 0.52 22.41 -14.27
C GLY A 397 -0.74 21.52 -14.43
N CYS A 398 -0.53 20.20 -14.60
CA CYS A 398 -1.61 19.25 -14.92
C CYS A 398 -2.63 19.07 -13.78
N LEU A 399 -2.14 18.91 -12.55
CA LEU A 399 -2.98 18.52 -11.39
C LEU A 399 -3.89 19.65 -10.87
N LEU A 400 -3.81 20.87 -11.40
CA LEU A 400 -4.81 21.90 -11.07
C LEU A 400 -6.16 21.59 -11.74
N CYS A 401 -6.14 20.95 -12.91
CA CYS A 401 -7.35 20.64 -13.68
C CYS A 401 -7.61 19.13 -13.77
N HIS A 402 -6.55 18.31 -13.77
CA HIS A 402 -6.63 16.86 -13.96
C HIS A 402 -6.33 16.14 -12.64
N TYR A 403 -7.36 15.91 -11.84
CA TYR A 403 -7.28 15.23 -10.55
C TYR A 403 -8.54 14.38 -10.31
N HIS A 404 -8.52 13.53 -9.28
CA HIS A 404 -9.66 12.67 -8.97
C HIS A 404 -10.93 13.48 -8.69
N GLY A 405 -12.01 13.18 -9.44
CA GLY A 405 -13.28 13.90 -9.32
C GLY A 405 -13.38 15.21 -10.11
N ALA A 406 -12.40 15.55 -10.97
CA ALA A 406 -12.55 16.63 -11.95
C ALA A 406 -13.65 16.30 -12.99
N ARG A 407 -14.53 17.27 -13.28
CA ARG A 407 -15.71 17.08 -14.16
C ARG A 407 -15.70 17.90 -15.45
N ASP A 408 -15.14 19.11 -15.41
CA ASP A 408 -15.11 20.05 -16.54
C ASP A 408 -13.68 20.32 -16.98
N GLU A 409 -13.27 19.66 -18.07
CA GLU A 409 -11.90 19.72 -18.60
C GLU A 409 -11.90 20.20 -20.05
N GLY A 410 -12.67 21.26 -20.34
CA GLY A 410 -12.36 22.06 -21.52
C GLY A 410 -11.00 22.72 -21.31
N CYS A 411 -10.17 22.82 -22.35
CA CYS A 411 -8.84 23.45 -22.31
C CYS A 411 -8.87 24.98 -22.11
N GLY A 412 -9.92 25.51 -21.48
CA GLY A 412 -10.04 26.90 -21.06
C GLY A 412 -9.70 27.07 -19.58
N GLU A 413 -9.57 28.34 -19.16
CA GLU A 413 -9.38 28.78 -17.77
C GLU A 413 -10.11 27.89 -16.75
N PRO A 414 -9.53 27.63 -15.56
CA PRO A 414 -10.16 26.83 -14.52
C PRO A 414 -11.57 27.37 -14.24
N ARG A 415 -12.57 26.67 -14.76
CA ARG A 415 -13.96 27.01 -14.45
C ARG A 415 -14.26 26.33 -13.12
N PRO A 416 -14.77 27.06 -12.12
CA PRO A 416 -15.44 26.42 -11.01
C PRO A 416 -16.46 25.46 -11.63
N GLY A 417 -16.31 24.16 -11.38
CA GLY A 417 -17.32 23.19 -11.79
C GLY A 417 -18.67 23.62 -11.20
N PRO A 418 -19.81 23.29 -11.84
CA PRO A 418 -21.11 23.74 -11.37
C PRO A 418 -21.31 23.30 -9.92
N ASP A 419 -21.72 24.28 -9.11
CA ASP A 419 -22.12 24.12 -7.72
C ASP A 419 -23.09 22.93 -7.59
N PHE A 420 -22.82 22.04 -6.62
CA PHE A 420 -23.82 21.14 -6.05
C PHE A 420 -24.33 21.70 -4.74
#